data_AF-A0A7X6VA09-F1
#
_entry.id   AF-A0A7X6VA09-F1
#
_cell.length_a   1.000
_cell.length_b   1.000
_cell.length_c   1.000
_cell.angle_alpha   90.00
_cell.angle_beta   90.00
_cell.angle_gamma   90.00
#
_symmetry.space_group_name_H-M   'P 1'
#
loop_
_entity.id
_entity.type
_entity.pdbx_description
1 polymer ?
#
loop_
_entity_poly.entity_id
_entity_poly.type
_entity_poly.pdbx_seq_one_letter_code
_entity_poly.pdbx_strand_id
1 'polypeptide(L)'
;MADRRHSKTVRLIVVGLAVCLLVLASGMQSSRLRTMRRTVLQKHSSSYSADVPPMVTFVSVSLGGFRGVLADLLWLRVSRLQEEQRYVELVQLSDWVTKLEPHLIEVWVFHAWNMSYNISVMMRRREDRWRWVENGIKLLRDEGLPRNPRSPTMYRELGWIFQHKIGMASDLAEKYYKFRLAGDIIPFLNADGSAPLPDSTAAGVLHDKFGMDATEMLAIEKRLGRIDWRMPCAHSLYWGVLGLRATEGRGHEVTPCRRMIYSSLIEMARGNGILVETSLEAESDFKTRPATELVGVTVEFIEECMRESDFSGIRFAYIGFLRDAMHLKMQEHKVHEARGFHRKLVSFFEGKTTMRVPTFEETLNAENELFLILMQSAGYH
;
A
#
# COMPACT_ATOMS: atom_id res chain seq x y z
N MET A 1 -16.37 -52.13 -42.82
CA MET A 1 -15.47 -51.55 -41.79
C MET A 1 -14.54 -50.45 -42.31
N ALA A 2 -14.11 -50.47 -43.59
CA ALA A 2 -13.24 -49.44 -44.18
C ALA A 2 -13.88 -48.03 -44.25
N ASP A 3 -15.18 -47.95 -44.52
CA ASP A 3 -15.89 -46.69 -44.77
C ASP A 3 -16.02 -45.78 -43.52
N ARG A 4 -16.20 -46.39 -42.34
CA ARG A 4 -16.22 -45.66 -41.04
C ARG A 4 -14.85 -45.11 -40.63
N ARG A 5 -13.74 -45.72 -41.06
CA ARG A 5 -12.39 -45.20 -40.80
C ARG A 5 -12.11 -43.99 -41.67
N HIS A 6 -12.49 -44.04 -42.94
CA HIS A 6 -12.31 -42.92 -43.88
C HIS A 6 -13.06 -41.65 -43.43
N SER A 7 -14.31 -41.81 -42.98
CA SER A 7 -15.12 -40.71 -42.42
C SER A 7 -14.49 -40.06 -41.17
N LYS A 8 -13.86 -40.84 -40.29
CA LYS A 8 -13.16 -40.31 -39.10
C LYS A 8 -11.89 -39.56 -39.47
N THR A 9 -11.11 -40.07 -40.42
CA THR A 9 -9.89 -39.40 -40.90
C THR A 9 -10.22 -38.07 -41.57
N VAL A 10 -11.26 -38.01 -42.40
CA VAL A 10 -11.71 -36.77 -43.04
C VAL A 10 -12.18 -35.75 -42.00
N ARG A 11 -12.95 -36.17 -40.97
CA ARG A 11 -13.35 -35.27 -39.88
C ARG A 11 -12.16 -34.73 -39.09
N LEU A 12 -11.17 -35.56 -38.78
CA LEU A 12 -9.94 -35.15 -38.09
C LEU A 12 -9.14 -34.13 -38.91
N ILE A 13 -9.04 -34.34 -40.23
CA ILE A 13 -8.36 -33.40 -41.14
C ILE A 13 -9.10 -32.06 -41.19
N VAL A 14 -10.44 -32.08 -41.33
CA VAL A 14 -11.25 -30.85 -41.38
C VAL A 14 -11.19 -30.07 -40.06
N VAL A 15 -11.26 -30.76 -38.92
CA VAL A 15 -11.10 -30.12 -37.60
C VAL A 15 -9.69 -29.55 -37.45
N GLY A 16 -8.65 -30.30 -37.85
CA GLY A 16 -7.27 -29.81 -37.82
C GLY A 16 -7.07 -28.57 -38.69
N LEU A 17 -7.67 -28.54 -39.89
CA LEU A 17 -7.61 -27.40 -40.80
C LEU A 17 -8.34 -26.17 -40.24
N ALA A 18 -9.51 -26.38 -39.63
CA ALA A 18 -10.29 -25.32 -38.99
C ALA A 18 -9.56 -24.70 -37.79
N VAL A 19 -8.91 -25.53 -36.97
CA VAL A 19 -8.07 -25.06 -35.85
C VAL A 19 -6.86 -24.28 -36.38
N CYS A 20 -6.17 -24.76 -37.42
CA CYS A 20 -5.07 -24.03 -38.05
C CYS A 20 -5.52 -22.67 -38.60
N LEU A 21 -6.67 -22.60 -39.28
CA LEU A 21 -7.21 -21.35 -39.81
C LEU A 21 -7.59 -20.37 -38.70
N LEU A 22 -8.17 -20.86 -37.60
CA LEU A 22 -8.47 -20.03 -36.42
C LEU A 22 -7.20 -19.49 -35.76
N VAL A 23 -6.15 -20.30 -35.64
CA VAL A 23 -4.85 -19.88 -35.09
C VAL A 23 -4.19 -18.83 -36.00
N LEU A 24 -4.22 -19.03 -37.32
CA LEU A 24 -3.68 -18.06 -38.29
C LEU A 24 -4.47 -16.75 -38.28
N ALA A 25 -5.80 -16.80 -38.27
CA ALA A 25 -6.64 -15.61 -38.21
C ALA A 25 -6.43 -14.82 -36.90
N SER A 26 -6.33 -15.53 -35.76
CA SER A 26 -6.01 -14.93 -34.46
C SER A 26 -4.60 -14.33 -34.43
N GLY A 27 -3.61 -14.98 -35.06
CA GLY A 27 -2.25 -14.47 -35.24
C GLY A 27 -2.21 -13.18 -36.07
N MET A 28 -2.97 -13.11 -37.16
CA MET A 28 -3.08 -11.92 -38.00
C MET A 28 -3.84 -10.77 -37.31
N GLN A 29 -4.89 -11.08 -36.56
CA GLN A 29 -5.64 -10.07 -35.80
C GLN A 29 -4.81 -9.51 -34.64
N SER A 30 -4.10 -10.38 -33.92
CA SER A 30 -3.23 -9.98 -32.81
C SER A 30 -2.00 -9.18 -33.28
N SER A 31 -1.42 -9.51 -34.44
CA SER A 31 -0.33 -8.71 -35.02
C SER A 31 -0.81 -7.32 -35.43
N ARG A 32 -1.99 -7.21 -36.05
CA ARG A 32 -2.63 -5.93 -36.41
C ARG A 32 -2.94 -5.09 -35.17
N LEU A 33 -3.50 -5.70 -34.12
CA LEU A 33 -3.77 -5.04 -32.84
C LEU A 33 -2.49 -4.63 -32.11
N ARG A 34 -1.41 -5.41 -32.19
CA ARG A 34 -0.08 -5.04 -31.67
C ARG A 34 0.49 -3.82 -32.40
N THR A 35 0.37 -3.76 -33.72
CA THR A 35 0.81 -2.59 -34.50
C THR A 35 0.00 -1.34 -34.17
N MET A 36 -1.33 -1.48 -34.02
CA MET A 36 -2.21 -0.38 -33.59
C MET A 36 -1.92 0.07 -32.15
N ARG A 37 -1.67 -0.86 -31.22
CA ARG A 37 -1.25 -0.52 -29.85
C ARG A 37 0.10 0.18 -29.83
N ARG A 38 1.07 -0.24 -30.66
CA ARG A 38 2.37 0.42 -30.78
C ARG A 38 2.25 1.86 -31.26
N THR A 39 1.42 2.16 -32.26
CA THR A 39 1.24 3.53 -32.76
C THR A 39 0.44 4.42 -31.80
N VAL A 40 -0.51 3.87 -31.04
CA VAL A 40 -1.29 4.64 -30.05
C VAL A 40 -0.51 4.86 -28.73
N LEU A 41 0.28 3.87 -28.29
CA LEU A 41 1.09 3.96 -27.08
C LEU A 41 2.37 4.79 -27.25
N GLN A 42 2.92 4.90 -28.47
CA GLN A 42 4.10 5.75 -28.74
C GLN A 42 3.87 7.24 -28.40
N LYS A 43 2.62 7.70 -28.39
CA LYS A 43 2.25 9.06 -27.95
C LYS A 43 2.21 9.24 -26.43
N HIS A 44 2.26 8.15 -25.65
CA HIS A 44 2.07 8.15 -24.19
C HIS A 44 3.20 7.46 -23.41
N SER A 45 4.28 7.00 -24.06
CA SER A 45 5.30 6.13 -23.45
C SER A 45 6.74 6.62 -23.59
N SER A 46 6.99 7.93 -23.65
CA SER A 46 8.37 8.46 -23.80
C SER A 46 9.27 8.31 -22.57
N SER A 47 8.89 7.53 -21.55
CA SER A 47 9.66 7.42 -20.30
C SER A 47 9.81 6.02 -19.69
N TYR A 48 9.51 4.92 -20.41
CA TYR A 48 9.75 3.58 -19.86
C TYR A 48 10.42 2.64 -20.87
N SER A 49 11.72 2.39 -20.66
CA SER A 49 12.49 1.32 -21.28
C SER A 49 13.07 0.44 -20.18
N ALA A 50 12.21 -0.31 -19.49
CA ALA A 50 12.66 -1.41 -18.65
C ALA A 50 12.84 -2.65 -19.54
N ASP A 51 14.04 -3.23 -19.48
CA ASP A 51 14.38 -4.46 -20.20
C ASP A 51 13.44 -5.59 -19.74
N VAL A 52 12.54 -6.04 -20.61
CA VAL A 52 11.56 -7.08 -20.26
C VAL A 52 12.34 -8.39 -20.06
N PRO A 53 12.27 -9.05 -18.87
CA PRO A 53 13.07 -10.23 -18.59
C PRO A 53 12.89 -11.32 -19.67
N PRO A 54 13.95 -12.01 -20.11
CA PRO A 54 13.89 -12.99 -21.20
C PRO A 54 12.82 -14.07 -21.04
N MET A 55 12.54 -14.48 -19.80
CA MET A 55 11.46 -15.44 -19.48
C MET A 55 10.07 -14.89 -19.80
N VAL A 56 9.81 -13.59 -19.56
CA VAL A 56 8.52 -12.94 -19.88
C VAL A 56 8.36 -12.83 -21.39
N THR A 57 9.44 -12.54 -22.11
CA THR A 57 9.48 -12.55 -23.58
C THR A 57 9.25 -13.96 -24.12
N PHE A 58 9.88 -14.98 -23.55
CA PHE A 58 9.66 -16.38 -23.91
C PHE A 58 8.21 -16.80 -23.66
N VAL A 59 7.64 -16.55 -22.48
CA VAL A 59 6.25 -16.88 -22.16
C VAL A 59 5.28 -16.14 -23.09
N SER A 60 5.52 -14.86 -23.36
CA SER A 60 4.66 -14.03 -24.22
C SER A 60 4.75 -14.39 -25.70
N VAL A 61 5.91 -14.83 -26.18
CA VAL A 61 6.14 -15.22 -27.59
C VAL A 61 5.75 -16.68 -27.83
N SER A 62 6.06 -17.58 -26.90
CA SER A 62 5.84 -19.02 -27.06
C SER A 62 4.37 -19.43 -26.84
N LEU A 63 3.63 -18.76 -25.95
CA LEU A 63 2.23 -19.14 -25.66
C LEU A 63 1.20 -18.38 -26.50
N GLY A 64 1.56 -17.24 -27.09
CA GLY A 64 0.65 -16.45 -27.92
C GLY A 64 -0.70 -16.17 -27.23
N GLY A 65 -1.81 -16.55 -27.88
CA GLY A 65 -3.17 -16.40 -27.33
C GLY A 65 -3.54 -17.37 -26.19
N PHE A 66 -2.76 -18.42 -25.95
CA PHE A 66 -3.03 -19.39 -24.88
C PHE A 66 -2.54 -18.93 -23.50
N ARG A 67 -1.79 -17.82 -23.44
CA ARG A 67 -1.34 -17.17 -22.19
C ARG A 67 -2.50 -17.00 -21.19
N GLY A 68 -3.62 -16.41 -21.65
CA GLY A 68 -4.75 -16.12 -20.77
C GLY A 68 -5.39 -17.39 -20.21
N VAL A 69 -5.56 -18.41 -21.05
CA VAL A 69 -6.10 -19.72 -20.62
C VAL A 69 -5.20 -20.39 -19.59
N LEU A 70 -3.87 -20.35 -19.80
CA LEU A 70 -2.93 -20.89 -18.82
C LEU A 70 -2.95 -20.10 -17.51
N ALA A 71 -3.04 -18.77 -17.59
CA ALA A 71 -3.17 -17.91 -16.42
C ALA A 71 -4.44 -18.23 -15.62
N ASP A 72 -5.58 -18.40 -16.29
CA ASP A 72 -6.85 -18.75 -15.65
C ASP A 72 -6.79 -20.13 -14.98
N LEU A 73 -6.20 -21.13 -15.64
CA LEU A 73 -6.02 -22.46 -15.07
C LEU A 73 -5.11 -22.46 -13.83
N LEU A 74 -3.99 -21.73 -13.91
CA LEU A 74 -3.08 -21.57 -12.78
C LEU A 74 -3.75 -20.77 -11.66
N TRP A 75 -4.54 -19.76 -11.98
CA TRP A 75 -5.30 -18.98 -11.00
C TRP A 75 -6.28 -19.86 -10.24
N LEU A 76 -7.08 -20.67 -10.94
CA LEU A 76 -7.98 -21.65 -10.30
C LEU A 76 -7.23 -22.61 -9.37
N ARG A 77 -6.03 -23.06 -9.77
CA ARG A 77 -5.20 -23.92 -8.92
C ARG A 77 -4.68 -23.18 -7.70
N VAL A 78 -4.19 -21.95 -7.88
CA VAL A 78 -3.69 -21.07 -6.82
C VAL A 78 -4.78 -20.75 -5.80
N SER A 79 -6.00 -20.41 -6.26
CA SER A 79 -7.15 -20.18 -5.39
C SER A 79 -7.51 -21.42 -4.56
N ARG A 80 -7.54 -22.61 -5.19
CA ARG A 80 -7.78 -23.87 -4.46
C ARG A 80 -6.67 -24.16 -3.44
N LEU A 81 -5.40 -23.92 -3.78
CA LEU A 81 -4.28 -24.11 -2.84
C LEU A 81 -4.39 -23.17 -1.63
N GLN A 82 -4.93 -21.97 -1.81
CA GLN A 82 -5.19 -21.05 -0.70
C GLN A 82 -6.29 -21.58 0.23
N GLU A 83 -7.40 -22.07 -0.33
CA GLU A 83 -8.48 -22.72 0.43
C GLU A 83 -7.95 -23.94 1.21
N GLU A 84 -7.07 -24.72 0.60
CA GLU A 84 -6.37 -25.87 1.20
C GLU A 84 -5.25 -25.45 2.19
N GLN A 85 -4.96 -24.15 2.35
CA GLN A 85 -3.86 -23.59 3.16
C GLN A 85 -2.46 -24.12 2.78
N ARG A 86 -2.26 -24.52 1.52
CA ARG A 86 -0.99 -25.05 0.99
C ARG A 86 -0.12 -23.94 0.41
N TYR A 87 0.28 -23.00 1.27
CA TYR A 87 0.87 -21.74 0.85
C TYR A 87 2.26 -21.85 0.17
N VAL A 88 3.05 -22.87 0.51
CA VAL A 88 4.38 -23.08 -0.12
C VAL A 88 4.23 -23.42 -1.61
N GLU A 89 3.29 -24.30 -1.95
CA GLU A 89 2.97 -24.64 -3.34
C GLU A 89 2.29 -23.47 -4.05
N LEU A 90 1.42 -22.75 -3.33
CA LEU A 90 0.75 -21.56 -3.85
C LEU A 90 1.77 -20.55 -4.39
N VAL A 91 2.80 -20.20 -3.61
CA VAL A 91 3.81 -19.21 -4.02
C VAL A 91 4.56 -19.63 -5.28
N GLN A 92 4.87 -20.91 -5.44
CA GLN A 92 5.55 -21.39 -6.64
C GLN A 92 4.71 -21.18 -7.91
N LEU A 93 3.38 -21.30 -7.80
CA LEU A 93 2.48 -21.08 -8.93
C LEU A 93 2.13 -19.61 -9.12
N SER A 94 2.00 -18.83 -8.05
CA SER A 94 1.69 -17.40 -8.12
C SER A 94 2.71 -16.60 -8.93
N ASP A 95 4.00 -16.95 -8.84
CA ASP A 95 5.06 -16.35 -9.68
C ASP A 95 4.86 -16.58 -11.18
N TRP A 96 4.33 -17.74 -11.58
CA TRP A 96 3.95 -17.95 -12.98
C TRP A 96 2.77 -17.09 -13.39
N VAL A 97 1.77 -16.93 -12.51
CA VAL A 97 0.60 -16.10 -12.80
C VAL A 97 1.00 -14.62 -12.95
N THR A 98 1.90 -14.08 -12.12
CA THR A 98 2.37 -12.69 -12.27
C THR A 98 3.12 -12.47 -13.59
N LYS A 99 3.90 -13.45 -14.05
CA LYS A 99 4.58 -13.42 -15.36
C LYS A 99 3.61 -13.56 -16.52
N LEU A 100 2.56 -14.37 -16.33
CA LEU A 100 1.52 -14.60 -17.32
C LEU A 100 0.52 -13.45 -17.40
N GLU A 101 0.21 -12.74 -16.32
CA GLU A 101 -0.72 -11.60 -16.31
C GLU A 101 -0.15 -10.38 -15.56
N PRO A 102 0.94 -9.77 -16.07
CA PRO A 102 1.68 -8.70 -15.40
C PRO A 102 0.89 -7.43 -15.09
N HIS A 103 -0.22 -7.19 -15.80
CA HIS A 103 -1.06 -6.00 -15.60
C HIS A 103 -2.30 -6.26 -14.74
N LEU A 104 -2.50 -7.51 -14.28
CA LEU A 104 -3.58 -7.85 -13.37
C LEU A 104 -3.13 -7.60 -11.93
N ILE A 105 -3.49 -6.43 -11.40
CA ILE A 105 -3.10 -5.95 -10.06
C ILE A 105 -3.39 -6.99 -8.98
N GLU A 106 -4.55 -7.64 -9.05
CA GLU A 106 -5.01 -8.61 -8.06
C GLU A 106 -4.03 -9.77 -7.85
N VAL A 107 -3.36 -10.23 -8.91
CA VAL A 107 -2.41 -11.34 -8.81
C VAL A 107 -1.18 -10.95 -7.98
N TRP A 108 -0.70 -9.71 -8.16
CA TRP A 108 0.43 -9.19 -7.38
C TRP A 108 0.06 -9.02 -5.91
N VAL A 109 -1.08 -8.38 -5.66
CA VAL A 109 -1.61 -8.15 -4.29
C VAL A 109 -1.82 -9.47 -3.57
N PHE A 110 -2.52 -10.39 -4.22
CA PHE A 110 -2.77 -11.73 -3.70
C PHE A 110 -1.47 -12.47 -3.33
N HIS A 111 -0.49 -12.43 -4.23
CA HIS A 111 0.77 -13.13 -4.02
C HIS A 111 1.56 -12.51 -2.86
N ALA A 112 1.71 -11.19 -2.84
CA ALA A 112 2.39 -10.47 -1.77
C ALA A 112 1.68 -10.63 -0.42
N TRP A 113 0.35 -10.69 -0.42
CA TRP A 113 -0.45 -10.94 0.78
C TRP A 113 -0.17 -12.34 1.34
N ASN A 114 -0.19 -13.36 0.49
CA ASN A 114 0.12 -14.73 0.93
C ASN A 114 1.54 -14.85 1.50
N MET A 115 2.53 -14.17 0.91
CA MET A 115 3.89 -14.12 1.46
C MET A 115 3.91 -13.40 2.82
N SER A 116 3.38 -12.19 2.87
CA SER A 116 3.50 -11.30 4.02
C SER A 116 2.62 -11.70 5.19
N TYR A 117 1.46 -12.33 4.96
CA TYR A 117 0.47 -12.64 6.00
C TYR A 117 0.32 -14.12 6.27
N ASN A 118 0.25 -14.97 5.25
CA ASN A 118 -0.07 -16.38 5.45
C ASN A 118 1.20 -17.21 5.70
N ILE A 119 2.22 -17.05 4.86
CA ILE A 119 3.46 -17.83 4.99
C ILE A 119 4.31 -17.31 6.13
N SER A 120 4.44 -15.98 6.26
CA SER A 120 5.25 -15.41 7.34
C SER A 120 4.82 -15.93 8.71
N VAL A 121 3.52 -16.06 8.99
CA VAL A 121 3.05 -16.51 10.33
C VAL A 121 3.29 -18.00 10.58
N MET A 122 3.47 -18.81 9.52
CA MET A 122 3.86 -20.21 9.65
C MET A 122 5.32 -20.39 10.05
N MET A 123 6.16 -19.38 9.86
CA MET A 123 7.57 -19.47 10.19
C MET A 123 7.78 -19.39 11.70
N ARG A 124 8.60 -20.32 12.22
CA ARG A 124 8.93 -20.39 13.66
C ARG A 124 9.88 -19.26 14.09
N ARG A 125 10.86 -18.93 13.25
CA ARG A 125 11.89 -17.93 13.55
C ARG A 125 11.46 -16.57 13.01
N ARG A 126 11.52 -15.53 13.85
CA ARG A 126 11.15 -14.15 13.47
C ARG A 126 11.95 -13.64 12.27
N GLU A 127 13.19 -14.09 12.12
CA GLU A 127 14.06 -13.78 10.98
C GLU A 127 13.46 -14.29 9.66
N ASP A 128 12.92 -15.51 9.66
CA ASP A 128 12.28 -16.10 8.48
C ASP A 128 10.91 -15.47 8.22
N ARG A 129 10.16 -15.11 9.27
CA ARG A 129 8.92 -14.32 9.11
C ARG A 129 9.22 -13.00 8.38
N TRP A 130 10.25 -12.28 8.82
CA TRP A 130 10.68 -11.00 8.22
C TRP A 130 11.07 -11.17 6.76
N ARG A 131 11.84 -12.21 6.40
CA ARG A 131 12.20 -12.50 4.99
C ARG A 131 10.96 -12.63 4.10
N TRP A 132 9.91 -13.29 4.56
CA TRP A 132 8.67 -13.42 3.79
C TRP A 132 7.89 -12.10 3.67
N VAL A 133 7.85 -11.29 4.73
CA VAL A 133 7.27 -9.94 4.68
C VAL A 133 8.05 -9.05 3.71
N GLU A 134 9.38 -9.05 3.80
CA GLU A 134 10.27 -8.29 2.92
C GLU A 134 10.11 -8.73 1.46
N ASN A 135 10.00 -10.03 1.20
CA ASN A 135 9.77 -10.54 -0.16
C ASN A 135 8.41 -10.11 -0.72
N GLY A 136 7.35 -10.04 0.10
CA GLY A 136 6.07 -9.50 -0.32
C GLY A 136 6.16 -8.00 -0.68
N ILE A 137 6.88 -7.21 0.11
CA ILE A 137 7.16 -5.79 -0.17
C ILE A 137 7.93 -5.66 -1.49
N LYS A 138 9.03 -6.42 -1.66
CA LYS A 138 9.85 -6.42 -2.88
C LYS A 138 9.04 -6.84 -4.10
N LEU A 139 8.19 -7.86 -4.00
CA LEU A 139 7.33 -8.28 -5.11
C LEU A 139 6.43 -7.14 -5.61
N LEU A 140 5.75 -6.43 -4.70
CA LEU A 140 4.90 -5.31 -5.10
C LEU A 140 5.70 -4.13 -5.62
N ARG A 141 6.79 -3.79 -4.93
CA ARG A 141 7.57 -2.59 -5.21
C ARG A 141 8.47 -2.71 -6.44
N ASP A 142 9.19 -3.81 -6.55
CA ASP A 142 10.25 -4.01 -7.54
C ASP A 142 9.71 -4.66 -8.83
N GLU A 143 8.60 -5.40 -8.75
CA GLU A 143 8.05 -6.13 -9.90
C GLU A 143 6.65 -5.68 -10.30
N GLY A 144 5.74 -5.55 -9.34
CA GLY A 144 4.35 -5.18 -9.58
C GLY A 144 4.16 -3.73 -10.00
N LEU A 145 4.70 -2.79 -9.24
CA LEU A 145 4.58 -1.34 -9.46
C LEU A 145 5.18 -0.89 -10.80
N PRO A 146 6.38 -1.33 -11.22
CA PRO A 146 6.92 -0.97 -12.53
C PRO A 146 6.03 -1.40 -13.71
N ARG A 147 5.24 -2.48 -13.54
CA ARG A 147 4.27 -2.95 -14.54
C ARG A 147 2.91 -2.26 -14.44
N ASN A 148 2.62 -1.66 -13.28
CA ASN A 148 1.33 -1.05 -12.95
C ASN A 148 1.50 0.34 -12.28
N PRO A 149 2.29 1.28 -12.85
CA PRO A 149 2.71 2.49 -12.15
C PRO A 149 1.57 3.47 -11.86
N ARG A 150 0.43 3.31 -12.56
CA ARG A 150 -0.78 4.13 -12.39
C ARG A 150 -1.83 3.47 -11.50
N SER A 151 -1.51 2.36 -10.82
CA SER A 151 -2.47 1.68 -9.95
C SER A 151 -2.38 2.26 -8.52
N PRO A 152 -3.37 3.05 -8.06
CA PRO A 152 -3.39 3.53 -6.69
C PRO A 152 -3.49 2.39 -5.68
N THR A 153 -4.24 1.33 -6.04
CA THR A 153 -4.34 0.10 -5.28
C THR A 153 -2.97 -0.50 -4.99
N MET A 154 -2.03 -0.46 -5.95
CA MET A 154 -0.69 -1.02 -5.69
C MET A 154 0.09 -0.28 -4.62
N TYR A 155 0.12 1.04 -4.71
CA TYR A 155 0.73 1.87 -3.69
C TYR A 155 0.06 1.69 -2.32
N ARG A 156 -1.28 1.59 -2.31
CA ARG A 156 -2.04 1.36 -1.09
C ARG A 156 -1.70 0.01 -0.46
N GLU A 157 -1.69 -1.09 -1.21
CA GLU A 157 -1.37 -2.41 -0.66
C GLU A 157 0.07 -2.49 -0.13
N LEU A 158 1.01 -1.81 -0.80
CA LEU A 158 2.38 -1.67 -0.32
C LEU A 158 2.42 -0.88 1.01
N GLY A 159 1.76 0.27 1.09
CA GLY A 159 1.65 1.06 2.32
C GLY A 159 0.92 0.32 3.44
N TRP A 160 -0.06 -0.51 3.11
CA TRP A 160 -0.80 -1.33 4.08
C TRP A 160 0.08 -2.39 4.75
N ILE A 161 1.03 -3.01 4.03
CA ILE A 161 2.01 -3.91 4.67
C ILE A 161 2.82 -3.15 5.72
N PHE A 162 3.32 -1.95 5.40
CA PHE A 162 4.04 -1.14 6.39
C PHE A 162 3.18 -0.72 7.59
N GLN A 163 1.95 -0.27 7.34
CA GLN A 163 1.04 0.15 8.40
C GLN A 163 0.61 -1.01 9.29
N HIS A 164 0.01 -2.04 8.69
CA HIS A 164 -0.72 -3.07 9.42
C HIS A 164 0.17 -4.25 9.84
N LYS A 165 1.05 -4.74 8.95
CA LYS A 165 1.92 -5.89 9.24
C LYS A 165 3.14 -5.53 10.07
N ILE A 166 3.72 -4.35 9.82
CA ILE A 166 4.94 -3.90 10.49
C ILE A 166 4.63 -2.91 11.61
N GLY A 167 3.78 -1.91 11.38
CA GLY A 167 3.49 -0.82 12.33
C GLY A 167 2.58 -1.20 13.49
N MET A 168 1.52 -1.97 13.24
CA MET A 168 0.55 -2.36 14.25
C MET A 168 0.99 -3.60 15.05
N ALA A 169 0.53 -3.69 16.30
CA ALA A 169 0.73 -4.82 17.20
C ALA A 169 -0.17 -6.03 16.85
N SER A 170 -0.31 -6.35 15.56
CA SER A 170 -1.11 -7.46 15.03
C SER A 170 -0.30 -8.76 14.88
N ASP A 171 1.03 -8.66 14.77
CA ASP A 171 1.95 -9.79 14.60
C ASP A 171 2.89 -9.95 15.81
N LEU A 172 3.10 -11.17 16.28
CA LEU A 172 3.99 -11.43 17.44
C LEU A 172 5.44 -11.00 17.22
N ALA A 173 5.89 -10.85 15.97
CA ALA A 173 7.23 -10.39 15.61
C ALA A 173 7.25 -8.92 15.14
N GLU A 174 6.20 -8.13 15.40
CA GLU A 174 6.12 -6.73 14.97
C GLU A 174 7.30 -5.87 15.44
N LYS A 175 7.75 -6.03 16.70
CA LYS A 175 8.92 -5.34 17.24
C LYS A 175 10.19 -5.65 16.47
N TYR A 176 10.38 -6.92 16.12
CA TYR A 176 11.50 -7.36 15.30
C TYR A 176 11.44 -6.75 13.89
N TYR A 177 10.27 -6.68 13.26
CA TYR A 177 10.12 -6.06 11.95
C TYR A 177 10.45 -4.56 11.98
N LYS A 178 9.96 -3.84 13.00
CA LYS A 178 10.26 -2.41 13.22
C LYS A 178 11.76 -2.18 13.39
N PHE A 179 12.40 -2.96 14.26
CA PHE A 179 13.85 -2.94 14.47
C PHE A 179 14.63 -3.18 13.18
N ARG A 180 14.25 -4.21 12.41
CA ARG A 180 14.91 -4.55 11.14
C ARG A 180 14.73 -3.47 10.08
N LEU A 181 13.51 -2.96 9.91
CA LEU A 181 13.23 -1.89 8.98
C LEU A 181 14.07 -0.65 9.28
N ALA A 182 14.07 -0.19 10.54
CA ALA A 182 14.84 0.97 10.96
C ALA A 182 16.34 0.75 10.79
N GLY A 183 16.88 -0.39 11.24
CA GLY A 183 18.30 -0.73 11.07
C GLY A 183 18.72 -0.77 9.60
N ASP A 184 17.88 -1.31 8.73
CA ASP A 184 18.20 -1.49 7.31
C ASP A 184 18.18 -0.17 6.51
N ILE A 185 17.45 0.85 6.97
CA ILE A 185 17.32 2.16 6.29
C ILE A 185 18.22 3.27 6.88
N ILE A 186 18.58 3.20 8.17
CA ILE A 186 19.45 4.18 8.86
C ILE A 186 20.65 4.64 8.03
N PRO A 187 21.43 3.77 7.36
CA PRO A 187 22.62 4.18 6.62
C PRO A 187 22.37 5.15 5.45
N PHE A 188 21.11 5.33 5.03
CA PHE A 188 20.72 6.12 3.87
C PHE A 188 19.92 7.38 4.22
N LEU A 189 19.80 7.69 5.51
CA LEU A 189 19.07 8.85 6.02
C LEU A 189 20.04 9.83 6.69
N ASN A 190 19.55 11.03 6.98
CA ASN A 190 20.25 11.92 7.89
C ASN A 190 20.23 11.35 9.32
N ALA A 191 21.15 11.82 10.17
CA ALA A 191 21.30 11.33 11.55
C ALA A 191 20.02 11.45 12.40
N ASP A 192 19.12 12.36 12.02
CA ASP A 192 17.86 12.61 12.70
C ASP A 192 16.66 11.83 12.09
N GLY A 193 16.93 10.96 11.12
CA GLY A 193 15.94 10.15 10.41
C GLY A 193 15.24 10.84 9.24
N SER A 194 15.57 12.11 8.95
CA SER A 194 15.02 12.84 7.80
C SER A 194 15.63 12.39 6.46
N ALA A 195 14.98 12.80 5.37
CA ALA A 195 15.36 12.43 4.01
C ALA A 195 16.79 12.93 3.65
N PRO A 196 17.59 12.12 2.93
CA PRO A 196 18.90 12.56 2.45
C PRO A 196 18.75 13.63 1.35
N LEU A 197 19.84 14.29 0.99
CA LEU A 197 19.88 15.16 -0.19
C LEU A 197 19.62 14.35 -1.47
N PRO A 198 18.77 14.81 -2.42
CA PRO A 198 18.37 14.01 -3.58
C PRO A 198 19.50 13.55 -4.48
N ASP A 199 20.54 14.38 -4.65
CA ASP A 199 21.68 14.07 -5.52
C ASP A 199 22.81 13.30 -4.80
N SER A 200 22.58 12.87 -3.56
CA SER A 200 23.58 12.12 -2.79
C SER A 200 23.64 10.65 -3.19
N THR A 201 24.79 10.00 -2.97
CA THR A 201 24.92 8.54 -3.14
C THR A 201 23.94 7.78 -2.24
N ALA A 202 23.67 8.30 -1.03
CA ALA A 202 22.68 7.72 -0.12
C ALA A 202 21.28 7.71 -0.73
N ALA A 203 20.85 8.79 -1.39
CA ALA A 203 19.57 8.85 -2.08
C ALA A 203 19.44 7.84 -3.22
N GLY A 204 20.51 7.65 -4.02
CA GLY A 204 20.52 6.62 -5.06
C GLY A 204 20.34 5.20 -4.49
N VAL A 205 21.08 4.85 -3.44
CA VAL A 205 20.97 3.53 -2.79
C VAL A 205 19.63 3.37 -2.07
N LEU A 206 19.09 4.44 -1.49
CA LEU A 206 17.75 4.46 -0.88
C LEU A 206 16.68 4.14 -1.92
N HIS A 207 16.74 4.79 -3.09
CA HIS A 207 15.84 4.51 -4.20
C HIS A 207 15.95 3.03 -4.62
N ASP A 208 17.16 2.51 -4.84
CA ASP A 208 17.34 1.15 -5.33
C ASP A 208 16.91 0.08 -4.31
N LYS A 209 17.18 0.30 -3.01
CA LYS A 209 16.89 -0.68 -1.95
C LYS A 209 15.46 -0.57 -1.41
N PHE A 210 14.90 0.65 -1.36
CA PHE A 210 13.61 0.94 -0.72
C PHE A 210 12.52 1.42 -1.67
N GLY A 211 12.85 1.74 -2.93
CA GLY A 211 11.93 2.36 -3.91
C GLY A 211 11.49 3.77 -3.50
N MET A 212 12.24 4.42 -2.61
CA MET A 212 11.90 5.73 -2.06
C MET A 212 12.77 6.80 -2.70
N ASP A 213 12.12 7.76 -3.35
CA ASP A 213 12.75 8.90 -3.99
C ASP A 213 12.94 10.03 -2.95
N ALA A 214 14.18 10.50 -2.81
CA ALA A 214 14.52 11.51 -1.82
C ALA A 214 13.90 12.90 -2.12
N THR A 215 13.64 13.23 -3.40
CA THR A 215 12.92 14.46 -3.76
C THR A 215 11.48 14.38 -3.26
N GLU A 216 10.84 13.23 -3.42
CA GLU A 216 9.48 12.99 -2.92
C GLU A 216 9.40 13.00 -1.40
N MET A 217 10.37 12.39 -0.73
CA MET A 217 10.46 12.44 0.72
C MET A 217 10.60 13.89 1.23
N LEU A 218 11.49 14.69 0.64
CA LEU A 218 11.63 16.11 0.99
C LEU A 218 10.38 16.93 0.68
N ALA A 219 9.66 16.62 -0.41
CA ALA A 219 8.40 17.28 -0.73
C ALA A 219 7.32 16.98 0.33
N ILE A 220 7.28 15.74 0.84
CA ILE A 220 6.40 15.35 1.95
C ILE A 220 6.80 16.10 3.22
N GLU A 221 8.09 16.11 3.57
CA GLU A 221 8.58 16.83 4.75
C GLU A 221 8.30 18.33 4.69
N LYS A 222 8.45 18.95 3.51
CA LYS A 222 8.13 20.36 3.31
C LYS A 222 6.64 20.66 3.51
N ARG A 223 5.76 19.75 3.12
CA ARG A 223 4.30 19.92 3.26
C ARG A 223 3.83 19.63 4.68
N LEU A 224 4.37 18.59 5.32
CA LEU A 224 3.83 18.05 6.57
C LEU A 224 4.69 18.39 7.80
N GLY A 225 5.93 18.81 7.62
CA GLY A 225 6.91 18.89 8.69
C GLY A 225 7.82 17.66 8.73
N ARG A 226 8.73 17.63 9.69
CA ARG A 226 9.75 16.58 9.81
C ARG A 226 9.12 15.19 9.92
N ILE A 227 9.61 14.26 9.10
CA ILE A 227 9.25 12.85 9.12
C ILE A 227 10.48 12.03 9.50
N ASP A 228 10.34 11.08 10.43
CA ASP A 228 11.37 10.09 10.71
C ASP A 228 11.14 8.85 9.84
N TRP A 229 11.90 8.74 8.74
CA TRP A 229 11.73 7.68 7.75
C TRP A 229 12.16 6.29 8.24
N ARG A 230 12.70 6.19 9.45
CA ARG A 230 12.98 4.90 10.11
C ARG A 230 11.69 4.21 10.58
N MET A 231 10.57 4.94 10.63
CA MET A 231 9.29 4.46 11.16
C MET A 231 8.42 3.79 10.09
N PRO A 232 7.75 2.65 10.38
CA PRO A 232 6.85 2.00 9.41
C PRO A 232 5.72 2.90 8.92
N CYS A 233 5.16 3.74 9.80
CA CYS A 233 4.13 4.70 9.44
C CYS A 233 4.65 5.74 8.43
N ALA A 234 5.96 6.05 8.39
CA ALA A 234 6.56 6.92 7.38
C ALA A 234 6.56 6.27 5.99
N HIS A 235 6.87 4.98 5.91
CA HIS A 235 6.74 4.23 4.66
C HIS A 235 5.29 4.12 4.19
N SER A 236 4.35 3.87 5.11
CA SER A 236 2.91 3.89 4.82
C SER A 236 2.47 5.27 4.30
N LEU A 237 2.94 6.35 4.91
CA LEU A 237 2.71 7.73 4.45
C LEU A 237 3.25 7.95 3.03
N TYR A 238 4.51 7.58 2.76
CA TYR A 238 5.14 7.72 1.45
C TYR A 238 4.33 7.06 0.34
N TRP A 239 4.02 5.77 0.52
CA TRP A 239 3.25 5.02 -0.47
C TRP A 239 1.80 5.50 -0.55
N GLY A 240 1.18 5.91 0.56
CA GLY A 240 -0.14 6.54 0.56
C GLY A 240 -0.19 7.84 -0.25
N VAL A 241 0.84 8.69 -0.15
CA VAL A 241 0.98 9.94 -0.92
C VAL A 241 1.13 9.65 -2.41
N LEU A 242 2.01 8.70 -2.79
CA LEU A 242 2.16 8.32 -4.20
C LEU A 242 0.90 7.68 -4.76
N GLY A 243 0.23 6.83 -3.98
CA GLY A 243 -1.06 6.23 -4.32
C GLY A 243 -2.13 7.30 -4.58
N LEU A 244 -2.25 8.28 -3.68
CA LEU A 244 -3.18 9.39 -3.85
C LEU A 244 -2.88 10.18 -5.14
N ARG A 245 -1.62 10.43 -5.47
CA ARG A 245 -1.26 11.10 -6.74
C ARG A 245 -1.62 10.27 -7.97
N ALA A 246 -1.41 8.95 -7.91
CA ALA A 246 -1.78 8.04 -8.99
C ALA A 246 -3.29 8.00 -9.26
N THR A 247 -4.13 8.43 -8.31
CA THR A 247 -5.58 8.59 -8.54
C THR A 247 -5.93 9.78 -9.44
N GLU A 248 -5.02 10.75 -9.62
CA GLU A 248 -5.29 12.05 -10.23
C GLU A 248 -6.50 12.79 -9.58
N GLY A 249 -6.75 12.49 -8.30
CA GLY A 249 -7.88 13.03 -7.52
C GLY A 249 -9.24 12.40 -7.84
N ARG A 250 -9.28 11.23 -8.51
CA ARG A 250 -10.52 10.60 -8.97
C ARG A 250 -10.57 9.10 -8.66
N GLY A 251 -11.78 8.56 -8.60
CA GLY A 251 -12.02 7.13 -8.44
C GLY A 251 -12.07 6.65 -6.99
N HIS A 252 -12.31 5.35 -6.83
CA HIS A 252 -12.64 4.74 -5.53
C HIS A 252 -11.44 4.63 -4.58
N GLU A 253 -10.21 4.80 -5.06
CA GLU A 253 -8.99 4.71 -4.24
C GLU A 253 -8.59 6.05 -3.59
N VAL A 254 -9.24 7.17 -3.92
CA VAL A 254 -8.94 8.48 -3.31
C VAL A 254 -9.12 8.43 -1.79
N THR A 255 -10.30 8.03 -1.32
CA THR A 255 -10.60 7.96 0.12
C THR A 255 -9.71 6.94 0.85
N PRO A 256 -9.51 5.70 0.34
CA PRO A 256 -8.56 4.76 0.93
C PRO A 256 -7.12 5.30 1.05
N CYS A 257 -6.59 5.97 0.02
CA CYS A 257 -5.24 6.56 0.07
C CYS A 257 -5.17 7.72 1.08
N ARG A 258 -6.17 8.62 1.08
CA ARG A 258 -6.27 9.69 2.09
C ARG A 258 -6.33 9.13 3.51
N ARG A 259 -7.08 8.04 3.73
CA ARG A 259 -7.14 7.34 5.02
C ARG A 259 -5.80 6.79 5.45
N MET A 260 -5.06 6.19 4.54
CA MET A 260 -3.70 5.71 4.82
C MET A 260 -2.81 6.85 5.31
N ILE A 261 -2.85 8.00 4.62
CA ILE A 261 -2.06 9.19 4.96
C ILE A 261 -2.42 9.69 6.36
N TYR A 262 -3.69 10.02 6.62
CA TYR A 262 -4.03 10.58 7.93
C TYR A 262 -3.87 9.56 9.06
N SER A 263 -4.07 8.26 8.81
CA SER A 263 -3.85 7.23 9.83
C SER A 263 -2.36 7.12 10.19
N SER A 264 -1.47 7.26 9.20
CA SER A 264 -0.02 7.28 9.43
C SER A 264 0.40 8.50 10.24
N LEU A 265 -0.16 9.68 9.91
CA LEU A 265 0.08 10.91 10.64
C LEU A 265 -0.43 10.86 12.10
N ILE A 266 -1.63 10.32 12.33
CA ILE A 266 -2.17 10.08 13.66
C ILE A 266 -1.24 9.18 14.48
N GLU A 267 -0.73 8.10 13.88
CA GLU A 267 0.16 7.16 14.54
C GLU A 267 1.49 7.81 14.96
N MET A 268 2.08 8.61 14.05
CA MET A 268 3.28 9.39 14.35
C MET A 268 3.04 10.37 15.50
N ALA A 269 1.93 11.09 15.45
CA ALA A 269 1.58 12.09 16.46
C ALA A 269 1.30 11.47 17.84
N ARG A 270 0.82 10.21 17.90
CA ARG A 270 0.49 9.53 19.16
C ARG A 270 1.69 8.93 19.88
N GLY A 271 2.69 8.40 19.16
CA GLY A 271 3.78 7.69 19.83
C GLY A 271 4.81 6.99 18.95
N ASN A 272 4.48 6.69 17.69
CA ASN A 272 5.39 6.03 16.76
C ASN A 272 5.97 7.05 15.76
N GLY A 273 6.25 8.27 16.21
CA GLY A 273 6.65 9.37 15.34
C GLY A 273 8.15 9.46 15.13
N ILE A 274 8.92 9.33 16.20
CA ILE A 274 10.38 9.54 16.17
C ILE A 274 11.07 8.40 16.92
N LEU A 275 12.08 7.81 16.29
CA LEU A 275 12.98 6.86 16.94
C LEU A 275 13.93 7.63 17.87
N VAL A 276 13.95 7.22 19.14
CA VAL A 276 14.73 7.89 20.19
C VAL A 276 16.23 7.61 20.04
N GLU A 277 16.57 6.38 19.71
CA GLU A 277 17.97 5.97 19.53
C GLU A 277 18.47 6.31 18.12
N THR A 278 19.76 6.65 18.03
CA THR A 278 20.44 6.94 16.75
C THR A 278 21.16 5.73 16.17
N SER A 279 21.44 4.73 17.00
CA SER A 279 22.00 3.43 16.64
C SER A 279 21.16 2.31 17.23
N LEU A 280 21.04 1.20 16.51
CA LEU A 280 20.25 0.03 16.92
C LEU A 280 21.16 -1.20 16.92
N GLU A 281 21.53 -1.70 18.10
CA GLU A 281 22.35 -2.91 18.24
C GLU A 281 21.47 -4.14 18.56
N ALA A 282 20.40 -3.92 19.32
CA ALA A 282 19.44 -4.93 19.72
C ALA A 282 17.98 -4.47 19.52
N GLU A 283 17.06 -5.44 19.43
CA GLU A 283 15.62 -5.18 19.29
C GLU A 283 15.07 -4.32 20.45
N SER A 284 15.64 -4.43 21.66
CA SER A 284 15.30 -3.63 22.83
C SER A 284 15.57 -2.14 22.68
N ASP A 285 16.41 -1.76 21.72
CA ASP A 285 16.83 -0.38 21.47
C ASP A 285 15.78 0.36 20.62
N PHE A 286 14.86 -0.37 20.00
CA PHE A 286 13.75 0.22 19.25
C PHE A 286 12.74 0.87 20.21
N LYS A 287 12.99 2.15 20.54
CA LYS A 287 12.14 2.98 21.37
C LYS A 287 11.72 4.21 20.60
N THR A 288 10.45 4.56 20.71
CA THR A 288 9.85 5.66 19.96
C THR A 288 9.25 6.68 20.90
N ARG A 289 9.07 7.89 20.37
CA ARG A 289 8.32 8.95 21.03
C ARG A 289 7.33 9.60 20.05
N PRO A 290 6.30 10.31 20.55
CA PRO A 290 5.40 11.08 19.72
C PRO A 290 6.13 12.16 18.90
N ALA A 291 5.68 12.38 17.67
CA ALA A 291 6.00 13.56 16.84
C ALA A 291 4.91 14.61 17.02
N THR A 292 4.92 15.30 18.16
CA THR A 292 3.88 16.25 18.58
C THR A 292 3.80 17.50 17.70
N GLU A 293 4.83 17.78 16.92
CA GLU A 293 4.87 18.80 15.87
C GLU A 293 3.89 18.49 14.74
N LEU A 294 3.60 17.21 14.48
CA LEU A 294 2.68 16.80 13.41
C LEU A 294 1.20 16.94 13.80
N VAL A 295 0.88 17.21 15.08
CA VAL A 295 -0.50 17.26 15.55
C VAL A 295 -1.34 18.28 14.78
N GLY A 296 -0.83 19.50 14.59
CA GLY A 296 -1.54 20.57 13.88
C GLY A 296 -1.83 20.20 12.43
N VAL A 297 -0.80 19.81 11.68
CA VAL A 297 -0.96 19.43 10.26
C VAL A 297 -1.82 18.20 10.07
N THR A 298 -1.82 17.27 11.04
CA THR A 298 -2.66 16.07 10.99
C THR A 298 -4.14 16.46 11.08
N VAL A 299 -4.49 17.37 12.00
CA VAL A 299 -5.85 17.93 12.10
C VAL A 299 -6.24 18.61 10.78
N GLU A 300 -5.39 19.48 10.25
CA GLU A 300 -5.65 20.19 8.99
C GLU A 300 -5.84 19.25 7.79
N PHE A 301 -5.04 18.18 7.72
CA PHE A 301 -5.15 17.18 6.66
C PHE A 301 -6.45 16.37 6.77
N ILE A 302 -6.89 16.03 7.99
CA ILE A 302 -8.19 15.36 8.18
C ILE A 302 -9.35 16.30 7.79
N GLU A 303 -9.25 17.60 8.13
CA GLU A 303 -10.23 18.62 7.71
C GLU A 303 -10.28 18.77 6.18
N GLU A 304 -9.13 18.70 5.48
CA GLU A 304 -9.08 18.62 4.02
C GLU A 304 -9.84 17.38 3.51
N CYS A 305 -9.57 16.21 4.07
CA CYS A 305 -10.23 14.97 3.67
C CYS A 305 -11.75 15.00 3.89
N MET A 306 -12.22 15.62 4.98
CA MET A 306 -13.65 15.77 5.27
C MET A 306 -14.37 16.71 4.30
N ARG A 307 -13.67 17.72 3.75
CA ARG A 307 -14.25 18.62 2.73
C ARG A 307 -14.45 17.93 1.38
N GLU A 308 -13.66 16.90 1.10
CA GLU A 308 -13.68 16.19 -0.17
C GLU A 308 -14.44 14.85 -0.13
N SER A 309 -14.81 14.37 1.05
CA SER A 309 -15.47 13.06 1.20
C SER A 309 -16.54 13.04 2.30
N ASP A 310 -17.69 12.49 1.94
CA ASP A 310 -18.81 12.25 2.87
C ASP A 310 -18.66 10.96 3.69
N PHE A 311 -17.56 10.23 3.53
CA PHE A 311 -17.32 9.01 4.32
C PHE A 311 -17.32 9.33 5.82
N SER A 312 -18.26 8.73 6.58
CA SER A 312 -18.46 9.02 8.01
C SER A 312 -17.22 8.71 8.84
N GLY A 313 -16.47 7.66 8.49
CA GLY A 313 -15.27 7.22 9.20
C GLY A 313 -14.19 8.32 9.35
N ILE A 314 -14.11 9.28 8.44
CA ILE A 314 -13.15 10.40 8.55
C ILE A 314 -13.52 11.31 9.74
N ARG A 315 -14.82 11.54 9.97
CA ARG A 315 -15.32 12.39 11.06
C ARG A 315 -15.10 11.73 12.42
N PHE A 316 -15.24 10.41 12.51
CA PHE A 316 -14.85 9.66 13.71
C PHE A 316 -13.36 9.76 14.00
N ALA A 317 -12.50 9.62 12.97
CA ALA A 317 -11.06 9.82 13.11
C ALA A 317 -10.72 11.25 13.56
N TYR A 318 -11.41 12.25 13.02
CA TYR A 318 -11.26 13.66 13.38
C TYR A 318 -11.58 13.91 14.86
N ILE A 319 -12.76 13.50 15.33
CA ILE A 319 -13.15 13.72 16.73
C ILE A 319 -12.24 12.97 17.71
N GLY A 320 -11.93 11.70 17.40
CA GLY A 320 -10.99 10.93 18.20
C GLY A 320 -9.61 11.62 18.29
N PHE A 321 -9.10 12.11 17.16
CA PHE A 321 -7.79 12.74 17.12
C PHE A 321 -7.77 14.14 17.74
N LEU A 322 -8.83 14.93 17.66
CA LEU A 322 -8.90 16.22 18.36
C LEU A 322 -8.74 16.05 19.87
N ARG A 323 -9.33 15.01 20.45
CA ARG A 323 -9.14 14.71 21.87
C ARG A 323 -7.70 14.33 22.17
N ASP A 324 -7.12 13.43 21.37
CA ASP A 324 -5.71 13.04 21.54
C ASP A 324 -4.77 14.26 21.40
N ALA A 325 -5.04 15.15 20.43
CA ALA A 325 -4.34 16.40 20.22
C ALA A 325 -4.41 17.32 21.46
N MET A 326 -5.58 17.42 22.10
CA MET A 326 -5.72 18.15 23.37
C MET A 326 -4.84 17.54 24.46
N HIS A 327 -4.86 16.22 24.66
CA HIS A 327 -4.02 15.55 25.66
C HIS A 327 -2.53 15.74 25.39
N LEU A 328 -2.09 15.56 24.15
CA LEU A 328 -0.70 15.75 23.76
C LEU A 328 -0.23 17.18 24.06
N LYS A 329 -1.02 18.20 23.69
CA LYS A 329 -0.67 19.60 23.99
C LYS A 329 -0.74 19.96 25.47
N MET A 330 -1.60 19.31 26.25
CA MET A 330 -1.61 19.46 27.70
C MET A 330 -0.33 18.89 28.34
N GLN A 331 0.16 17.74 27.87
CA GLN A 331 1.43 17.15 28.31
C GLN A 331 2.63 18.04 27.98
N GLU A 332 2.57 18.80 26.88
CA GLU A 332 3.58 19.81 26.51
C GLU A 332 3.41 21.15 27.23
N HIS A 333 2.46 21.29 28.16
CA HIS A 333 2.07 22.56 28.81
C HIS A 333 1.60 23.65 27.83
N LYS A 334 1.17 23.29 26.61
CA LYS A 334 0.68 24.19 25.57
C LYS A 334 -0.85 24.36 25.63
N VAL A 335 -1.32 24.92 26.74
CA VAL A 335 -2.76 25.05 27.04
C VAL A 335 -3.52 25.84 25.96
N HIS A 336 -2.90 26.86 25.38
CA HIS A 336 -3.54 27.66 24.32
C HIS A 336 -3.82 26.82 23.05
N GLU A 337 -2.88 25.97 22.63
CA GLU A 337 -3.07 25.06 21.49
C GLU A 337 -4.13 24.00 21.80
N ALA A 338 -4.10 23.41 23.00
CA ALA A 338 -5.11 22.45 23.44
C ALA A 338 -6.53 23.06 23.41
N ARG A 339 -6.70 24.29 23.91
CA ARG A 339 -7.98 25.02 23.82
C ARG A 339 -8.37 25.34 22.37
N GLY A 340 -7.40 25.48 21.46
CA GLY A 340 -7.65 25.60 20.03
C GLY A 340 -8.32 24.36 19.43
N PHE A 341 -7.84 23.16 19.78
CA PHE A 341 -8.46 21.90 19.35
C PHE A 341 -9.85 21.69 19.95
N HIS A 342 -10.08 22.11 21.19
CA HIS A 342 -11.43 22.09 21.77
C HIS A 342 -12.39 23.03 21.05
N ARG A 343 -11.96 24.24 20.65
CA ARG A 343 -12.80 25.12 19.81
C ARG A 343 -13.16 24.47 18.48
N LYS A 344 -12.23 23.75 17.83
CA LYS A 344 -12.50 22.96 16.63
C LYS A 344 -13.54 21.85 16.89
N LEU A 345 -13.47 21.19 18.03
CA LEU A 345 -14.45 20.17 18.46
C LEU A 345 -15.85 20.80 18.64
N VAL A 346 -15.94 21.92 19.34
CA VAL A 346 -17.22 22.65 19.53
C VAL A 346 -17.81 23.09 18.20
N SER A 347 -17.00 23.72 17.34
CA SER A 347 -17.42 24.17 16.01
C SER A 347 -17.88 23.01 15.13
N PHE A 348 -17.27 21.82 15.26
CA PHE A 348 -17.72 20.66 14.51
C PHE A 348 -19.16 20.27 14.84
N PHE A 349 -19.59 20.37 16.10
CA PHE A 349 -20.93 19.98 16.55
C PHE A 349 -21.97 21.12 16.49
N GLU A 350 -21.53 22.35 16.28
CA GLU A 350 -22.38 23.53 16.22
C GLU A 350 -23.49 23.39 15.16
N GLY A 351 -24.74 23.52 15.59
CA GLY A 351 -25.92 23.38 14.73
C GLY A 351 -26.20 21.95 14.24
N LYS A 352 -25.41 20.95 14.65
CA LYS A 352 -25.58 19.55 14.21
C LYS A 352 -26.18 18.64 15.28
N THR A 353 -26.03 18.99 16.56
CA THR A 353 -26.58 18.21 17.68
C THR A 353 -27.36 19.09 18.64
N THR A 354 -28.39 18.52 19.27
CA THR A 354 -29.13 19.12 20.40
C THR A 354 -28.48 18.79 21.75
N MET A 355 -27.51 17.88 21.77
CA MET A 355 -26.76 17.56 22.97
C MET A 355 -25.78 18.66 23.33
N ARG A 356 -25.59 18.88 24.63
CA ARG A 356 -24.55 19.78 25.12
C ARG A 356 -23.17 19.20 24.79
N VAL A 357 -22.37 19.97 24.07
CA VAL A 357 -20.94 19.67 23.86
C VAL A 357 -20.18 19.93 25.17
N PRO A 358 -19.30 19.01 25.63
CA PRO A 358 -18.56 19.16 26.89
C PRO A 358 -17.65 20.38 26.90
N THR A 359 -17.43 20.97 28.08
CA THR A 359 -16.41 22.01 28.30
C THR A 359 -15.01 21.45 28.04
N PHE A 360 -13.99 22.32 28.03
CA PHE A 360 -12.60 21.89 27.82
C PHE A 360 -12.17 20.87 28.87
N GLU A 361 -12.46 21.16 30.14
CA GLU A 361 -12.13 20.33 31.29
C GLU A 361 -12.94 19.02 31.31
N GLU A 362 -14.23 19.06 30.93
CA GLU A 362 -15.04 17.85 30.78
C GLU A 362 -14.53 16.97 29.63
N THR A 363 -14.14 17.57 28.50
CA THR A 363 -13.63 16.85 27.32
C THR A 363 -12.34 16.08 27.64
N LEU A 364 -11.43 16.67 28.44
CA LEU A 364 -10.19 16.01 28.86
C LEU A 364 -10.42 14.83 29.81
N ASN A 365 -11.55 14.78 30.51
CA ASN A 365 -11.85 13.70 31.47
C ASN A 365 -12.93 12.74 30.95
N ALA A 366 -13.51 13.00 29.79
CA ALA A 366 -14.61 12.23 29.23
C ALA A 366 -14.14 10.90 28.63
N GLU A 367 -14.96 9.87 28.80
CA GLU A 367 -14.76 8.58 28.13
C GLU A 367 -15.06 8.66 26.63
N ASN A 368 -14.51 7.70 25.87
CA ASN A 368 -14.71 7.61 24.42
C ASN A 368 -16.19 7.52 24.02
N GLU A 369 -17.01 6.89 24.86
CA GLU A 369 -18.43 6.64 24.59
C GLU A 369 -19.23 7.94 24.41
N LEU A 370 -18.91 8.98 25.20
CA LEU A 370 -19.57 10.29 25.07
C LEU A 370 -19.47 10.85 23.65
N PHE A 371 -18.29 10.73 23.04
CA PHE A 371 -18.04 11.24 21.69
C PHE A 371 -18.72 10.41 20.61
N LEU A 372 -18.89 9.11 20.82
CA LEU A 372 -19.69 8.26 19.94
C LEU A 372 -21.16 8.66 19.99
N ILE A 373 -21.71 8.92 21.18
CA ILE A 373 -23.08 9.40 21.35
C ILE A 373 -23.25 10.79 20.70
N LEU A 374 -22.30 11.70 20.89
CA LEU A 374 -22.31 13.01 20.23
C LEU A 374 -22.29 12.87 18.70
N MET A 375 -21.45 11.99 18.16
CA MET A 375 -21.40 11.70 16.72
C MET A 375 -22.75 11.16 16.19
N GLN A 376 -23.37 10.21 16.89
CA GLN A 376 -24.68 9.68 16.55
C GLN A 376 -25.78 10.74 16.61
N SER A 377 -25.77 11.57 17.65
CA SER A 377 -26.72 12.68 17.80
C SER A 377 -26.58 13.75 16.70
N ALA A 378 -25.40 13.83 16.08
CA ALA A 378 -25.11 14.69 14.93
C ALA A 378 -25.41 14.02 13.57
N GLY A 379 -26.04 12.83 13.58
CA GLY A 379 -26.44 12.10 12.37
C GLY A 379 -25.32 11.29 11.72
N TYR A 380 -24.21 11.02 12.42
CA TYR A 380 -23.12 10.19 11.91
C TYR A 380 -23.20 8.77 12.49
N HIS A 381 -23.20 7.78 11.60
CA HIS A 381 -23.23 6.35 11.92
C HIS A 381 -21.99 5.62 11.42
#